data_AF-A0A820KRX0-F1
#
_entry.id   AF-A0A820KRX0-F1
#
_cell.length_a   1.000
_cell.length_b   1.000
_cell.length_c   1.000
_cell.angle_alpha   90.00
_cell.angle_beta   90.00
_cell.angle_gamma   90.00
#
_symmetry.space_group_name_H-M   'P 1'
#
loop_
_entity.id
_entity.type
_entity.pdbx_description
1 polymer ?
#
loop_
_entity_poly.entity_id
_entity_poly.type
_entity_poly.pdbx_seq_one_letter_code
_entity_poly.pdbx_strand_id
1 'polypeptide(L)' 'DDDRISTLVRGGPNAHVLTSWLQIQSLQRNDQGTYTCIASNPLGKVEKSCTVSVEIGRDL' A
#
# COMPACT_ATOMS: atom_id res chain seq x y z
N ASP A 1 11.03 7.39 -10.44
CA ASP A 1 9.73 6.74 -10.19
C ASP A 1 9.81 5.31 -10.66
N ASP A 2 9.33 4.38 -9.85
CA ASP A 2 9.20 2.97 -10.23
C ASP A 2 7.80 2.80 -10.80
N ASP A 3 7.71 2.68 -12.13
CA ASP A 3 6.43 2.62 -12.87
C ASP A 3 5.56 1.41 -12.45
N ARG A 4 6.14 0.43 -11.75
CA ARG A 4 5.42 -0.72 -11.22
C ARG A 4 4.63 -0.42 -9.95
N ILE A 5 5.01 0.64 -9.23
CA ILE A 5 4.42 1.00 -7.93
C ILE A 5 3.44 2.15 -8.14
N SER A 6 2.19 1.93 -7.75
CA SER A 6 1.15 2.95 -7.82
C SER A 6 0.35 3.02 -6.52
N THR A 7 0.02 4.24 -6.11
CA THR A 7 -0.90 4.48 -5.00
C THR A 7 -2.19 5.07 -5.54
N LEU A 8 -3.33 4.52 -5.14
CA LEU A 8 -4.65 4.97 -5.57
C LEU A 8 -5.53 5.26 -4.36
N VAL A 9 -6.18 6.42 -4.36
CA VAL A 9 -7.17 6.78 -3.34
C VAL A 9 -8.53 6.90 -3.99
N ARG A 10 -9.55 6.28 -3.38
CA ARG A 10 -10.95 6.39 -3.81
C ARG A 10 -11.83 6.77 -2.63
N GLY A 11 -12.86 7.57 -2.90
CA GLY A 11 -13.92 7.83 -1.93
C GLY A 11 -14.75 6.58 -1.66
N GLY A 12 -15.17 6.41 -0.42
CA GLY A 12 -16.14 5.40 -0.01
C GLY A 12 -17.59 5.83 -0.30
N PRO A 13 -18.57 4.98 0.03
CA PRO A 13 -19.99 5.30 -0.15
C PRO A 13 -20.50 6.40 0.81
N ASN A 14 -19.79 6.64 1.90
CA ASN A 14 -20.12 7.67 2.89
C ASN A 14 -19.23 8.92 2.69
N ALA A 15 -19.80 10.10 2.99
CA ALA A 15 -19.05 11.35 2.98
C ALA A 15 -17.84 11.27 3.93
N HIS A 16 -16.72 11.87 3.51
CA HIS A 16 -15.48 11.95 4.27
C HIS A 16 -14.77 10.61 4.54
N VAL A 17 -15.19 9.53 3.88
CA VAL A 17 -14.50 8.24 3.91
C VAL A 17 -13.65 8.07 2.66
N LEU A 18 -12.38 7.71 2.85
CA LEU A 18 -11.44 7.40 1.78
C LEU A 18 -10.87 5.99 1.99
N THR A 19 -10.55 5.32 0.89
CA THR A 19 -9.79 4.07 0.88
C THR A 19 -8.58 4.25 -0.02
N SER A 20 -7.40 3.95 0.51
CA SER A 20 -6.14 3.97 -0.22
C SER A 20 -5.69 2.54 -0.55
N TRP A 21 -5.09 2.37 -1.72
CA TRP A 21 -4.56 1.11 -2.24
C TRP A 21 -3.12 1.33 -2.68
N LEU A 22 -2.23 0.42 -2.30
CA LEU A 22 -0.90 0.28 -2.88
C LEU A 22 -0.93 -0.90 -3.83
N GLN A 23 -0.59 -0.68 -5.10
CA GLN A 23 -0.46 -1.71 -6.11
C GLN A 23 0.99 -1.78 -6.58
N ILE A 24 1.57 -2.98 -6.50
CA ILE A 24 2.91 -3.31 -6.98
C ILE A 24 2.75 -4.33 -8.11
N GLN A 25 3.10 -3.94 -9.33
CA GLN A 25 3.07 -4.81 -10.50
C GLN A 25 4.43 -5.51 -10.66
N SER A 26 4.44 -6.72 -11.22
CA SER A 26 5.68 -7.47 -11.45
C SER A 26 6.57 -7.52 -10.20
N LEU A 27 6.03 -8.08 -9.11
CA LEU A 27 6.65 -8.09 -7.77
C LEU A 27 8.09 -8.62 -7.81
N GLN A 28 9.00 -7.92 -7.15
CA GLN A 28 10.43 -8.21 -7.08
C GLN A 28 10.88 -8.37 -5.62
N ARG A 29 12.03 -9.02 -5.39
CA ARG A 29 12.54 -9.24 -4.03
C ARG A 29 12.81 -7.94 -3.28
N ASN A 30 13.20 -6.87 -3.97
CA ASN A 30 13.41 -5.55 -3.38
C ASN A 30 12.10 -4.82 -2.99
N ASP A 31 10.93 -5.34 -3.39
CA ASP A 31 9.63 -4.88 -2.89
C ASP A 31 9.30 -5.48 -1.50
N GLN A 32 10.15 -6.34 -0.95
CA GLN A 32 10.05 -6.74 0.45
C GLN A 32 10.31 -5.53 1.36
N GLY A 33 9.51 -5.38 2.41
CA GLY A 33 9.73 -4.33 3.39
C GLY A 33 8.55 -4.08 4.32
N THR A 34 8.68 -3.06 5.16
CA THR A 34 7.58 -2.58 5.99
C THR A 34 6.86 -1.45 5.27
N TYR A 35 5.57 -1.65 5.02
CA TYR A 35 4.68 -0.67 4.42
C TYR A 35 3.81 -0.05 5.50
N THR A 36 3.69 1.28 5.48
CA THR A 36 2.88 2.03 6.44
C THR A 36 1.75 2.75 5.73
N CYS A 37 0.51 2.43 6.10
CA CYS A 37 -0.66 3.20 5.71
C CYS A 37 -0.81 4.39 6.67
N ILE A 38 -1.00 5.57 6.10
CA ILE A 38 -1.17 6.82 6.85
C ILE A 38 -2.52 7.43 6.48
N ALA A 39 -3.36 7.68 7.48
CA ALA A 39 -4.59 8.44 7.31
C ALA A 39 -4.51 9.70 8.17
N SER A 40 -4.74 10.86 7.55
CA SER A 40 -4.69 12.16 8.22
C SER A 40 -5.90 13.03 7.87
N ASN A 41 -6.30 13.85 8.82
CA ASN A 41 -7.29 14.91 8.67
C ASN A 41 -6.86 16.12 9.53
N PRO A 42 -7.57 17.25 9.52
CA PRO A 42 -7.19 18.43 10.31
C PRO A 42 -7.13 18.20 11.83
N LEU A 43 -7.79 17.14 12.34
CA LEU A 43 -7.81 16.82 13.77
C LEU A 43 -6.64 15.92 14.19
N GLY A 44 -5.98 15.26 13.24
CA GLY A 44 -4.84 14.41 13.55
C GLY A 44 -4.49 13.39 12.48
N LYS A 45 -3.70 12.40 12.89
CA LYS A 45 -3.11 11.38 12.02
C LYS A 45 -3.07 10.05 12.75
N VAL A 46 -3.36 8.98 12.01
CA VAL A 46 -3.19 7.60 12.45
C VAL A 46 -2.34 6.85 11.44
N GLU A 47 -1.55 5.89 11.93
CA GLU A 47 -0.68 5.06 11.12
C GLU A 47 -0.86 3.59 11.46
N LYS A 48 -0.71 2.73 10.44
CA LYS A 48 -0.63 1.28 10.65
C LYS A 48 0.35 0.67 9.66
N SER A 49 1.28 -0.12 10.19
CA SER A 49 2.32 -0.79 9.39
C SER A 49 2.07 -2.29 9.28
N CYS A 50 2.53 -2.87 8.17
CA CYS A 50 2.64 -4.31 7.95
C CYS A 50 3.98 -4.63 7.26
N THR A 51 4.50 -5.84 7.47
CA THR A 51 5.70 -6.32 6.78
C THR A 51 5.27 -7.25 5.65
N VAL A 52 5.73 -6.96 4.43
CA VAL A 52 5.53 -7.77 3.23
C VAL A 52 6.82 -8.54 2.96
N SER A 53 6.70 -9.86 2.82
CA SER A 53 7.79 -10.75 2.42
C SER A 53 7.53 -11.25 0.99
N VAL A 54 8.59 -11.34 0.17
CA VAL A 54 8.51 -11.82 -1.21
C VAL A 54 9.26 -13.13 -1.33
N GLU A 55 8.56 -14.19 -1.72
CA GLU A 55 9.13 -15.52 -1.91
C GLU A 55 9.22 -15.83 -3.41
N ILE A 56 10.32 -16.46 -3.82
CA ILE A 56 10.43 -16.99 -5.19
C ILE A 56 9.67 -18.31 -5.18
N GLY A 57 8.52 -18.32 -5.87
CA GLY A 57 7.83 -19.56 -6.19
C GLY A 57 8.79 -20.46 -6.96
N ARG A 58 9.14 -21.62 -6.38
CA ARG A 58 9.87 -22.64 -7.13
C ARG A 58 8.85 -23.28 -8.06
N ASP A 59 8.87 -22.91 -9.33
CA ASP A 59 8.20 -23.70 -10.35
C ASP A 59 8.85 -25.10 -10.34
N LEU A 60 8.05 -26.14 -10.09
CA LEU A 60 8.46 -27.54 -10.22
C LEU A 60 8.40 -27.99 -11.68
#